data_AF-A0A973XNW6-F1
#
_entry.id   AF-A0A973XNW6-F1
#
_cell.length_a   1.000
_cell.length_b   1.000
_cell.length_c   1.000
_cell.angle_alpha   90.00
_cell.angle_beta   90.00
_cell.angle_gamma   90.00
#
_symmetry.space_group_name_H-M   'P 1'
#
loop_
_entity.id
_entity.type
_entity.pdbx_description
1 polymer ?
#
loop_
_entity_poly.entity_id
_entity_poly.type
_entity_poly.pdbx_seq_one_letter_code
_entity_poly.pdbx_strand_id
1 'polypeptide(L)'
;MQLRTITRSQTARIAAGGATVGLLVAGYASPAAGQETVKPPAAVSAASLKSGPKDPAASITAVAGVSLSPTATSTTRAIAASDPQAVQATANLCGSGYYLQYAEQLPDERRWGTLFTYQRNEAPFNSCAIFDNNLGTTKYMKLKLCPNDLSKPCSVDEGNFSQYAGPVRVTDGLCAQVTAIMKNSKTSTTALINRQFHVPPCN
;
A
#
# COMPACT_ATOMS: atom_id res chain seq x y z
N MET A 1 -34.44 26.72 30.33
CA MET A 1 -35.64 26.92 29.48
C MET A 1 -35.26 27.87 28.35
N GLN A 2 -34.93 27.34 27.17
CA GLN A 2 -35.15 27.99 25.87
C GLN A 2 -34.78 26.99 24.77
N LEU A 3 -35.82 26.37 24.21
CA LEU A 3 -35.78 25.59 22.98
C LEU A 3 -35.52 26.54 21.81
N ARG A 4 -34.63 26.16 20.88
CA ARG A 4 -34.64 26.69 19.52
C ARG A 4 -34.61 25.53 18.53
N THR A 5 -35.81 25.18 18.09
CA THR A 5 -36.13 24.33 16.95
C THR A 5 -35.89 25.13 15.67
N ILE A 6 -35.12 24.62 14.72
CA ILE A 6 -35.10 25.13 13.34
C ILE A 6 -35.43 23.97 12.40
N THR A 7 -36.46 24.21 11.61
CA THR A 7 -37.22 23.26 10.80
C THR A 7 -36.95 23.54 9.32
N ARG A 8 -36.70 22.47 8.55
CA ARG A 8 -36.93 22.26 7.09
C ARG A 8 -36.28 23.21 6.06
N SER A 9 -35.70 22.64 5.00
CA SER A 9 -36.40 22.48 3.72
C SER A 9 -35.62 21.60 2.74
N GLN A 10 -36.33 20.70 2.08
CA GLN A 10 -35.86 19.89 0.95
C GLN A 10 -35.96 20.71 -0.34
N THR A 11 -35.03 20.50 -1.28
CA THR A 11 -35.32 20.77 -2.69
C THR A 11 -34.57 19.77 -3.56
N ALA A 12 -35.32 18.78 -4.06
CA ALA A 12 -34.92 17.92 -5.15
C ALA A 12 -34.95 18.71 -6.46
N ARG A 13 -33.96 18.50 -7.34
CA ARG A 13 -34.11 18.73 -8.78
C ARG A 13 -33.47 17.58 -9.55
N ILE A 14 -34.35 16.81 -10.19
CA ILE A 14 -34.07 15.88 -11.28
C ILE A 14 -33.91 16.74 -12.55
N ALA A 15 -32.93 16.41 -13.39
CA ALA A 15 -32.93 16.80 -14.80
C ALA A 15 -32.43 15.63 -15.65
N ALA A 16 -33.33 15.15 -16.50
CA ALA A 16 -33.10 14.18 -17.56
C ALA A 16 -32.83 14.92 -18.88
N GLY A 17 -32.16 14.25 -19.81
CA GLY A 17 -31.99 14.66 -21.22
C GLY A 17 -30.58 14.31 -21.69
N GLY A 18 -30.34 13.69 -22.85
CA GLY A 18 -31.18 13.20 -23.92
C GLY A 18 -30.25 12.47 -24.90
N ALA A 19 -30.77 11.45 -25.59
CA ALA A 19 -30.04 10.66 -26.58
C ALA A 19 -29.75 11.47 -27.86
N THR A 20 -28.63 11.19 -28.53
CA THR A 20 -28.54 11.24 -30.00
C THR A 20 -27.58 10.20 -30.54
N VAL A 21 -28.01 9.64 -31.67
CA VAL A 21 -27.47 8.56 -32.48
C VAL A 21 -26.48 9.13 -33.50
N GLY A 22 -25.41 8.39 -33.81
CA GLY A 22 -24.53 8.65 -34.96
C GLY A 22 -23.91 7.35 -35.46
N LEU A 23 -24.34 6.89 -36.64
CA LEU A 23 -24.04 5.61 -37.27
C LEU A 23 -23.25 5.85 -38.58
N LEU A 24 -22.27 4.97 -38.86
CA LEU A 24 -21.68 4.56 -40.17
C LEU A 24 -20.91 5.57 -41.06
N VAL A 25 -19.67 5.19 -41.44
CA VAL A 25 -19.12 4.98 -42.82
C VAL A 25 -17.81 4.14 -42.63
N ALA A 26 -17.64 2.87 -43.04
CA ALA A 26 -17.50 2.20 -44.36
C ALA A 26 -16.16 2.44 -45.12
N GLY A 27 -15.52 1.32 -45.53
CA GLY A 27 -14.37 1.22 -46.48
C GLY A 27 -13.01 1.43 -45.82
N TYR A 28 -11.92 0.70 -46.12
CA TYR A 28 -11.45 0.19 -47.42
C TYR A 28 -10.55 -1.04 -47.22
N ALA A 29 -10.57 -1.91 -48.24
CA ALA A 29 -9.93 -3.21 -48.31
C ALA A 29 -8.41 -3.17 -48.53
N SER A 30 -7.82 -4.34 -48.26
CA SER A 30 -6.43 -4.79 -48.45
C SER A 30 -5.84 -4.58 -49.86
N PRO A 31 -4.54 -4.87 -50.01
CA PRO A 31 -4.23 -6.08 -50.78
C PRO A 31 -3.24 -7.03 -50.08
N ALA A 32 -3.39 -8.31 -50.45
CA ALA A 32 -2.50 -9.41 -50.15
C ALA A 32 -1.36 -9.50 -51.20
N ALA A 33 -0.20 -10.02 -50.81
CA ALA A 33 0.51 -11.13 -51.46
C ALA A 33 1.97 -11.19 -50.99
N GLY A 34 2.42 -12.39 -50.62
CA GLY A 34 3.80 -12.67 -50.24
C GLY A 34 3.91 -13.96 -49.43
N GLN A 35 3.52 -15.08 -50.05
CA GLN A 35 3.82 -16.42 -49.54
C GLN A 35 5.29 -16.74 -49.81
N GLU A 36 5.99 -17.31 -48.83
CA GLU A 36 7.04 -18.30 -49.12
C GLU A 36 7.17 -19.30 -47.94
N THR A 37 6.71 -20.52 -48.25
CA THR A 37 7.28 -21.84 -47.91
C THR A 37 7.57 -22.23 -46.45
N VAL A 38 6.74 -23.17 -45.97
CA VAL A 38 6.95 -24.03 -44.79
C VAL A 38 7.90 -25.18 -45.13
N LYS A 39 8.91 -25.41 -44.29
CA LYS A 39 9.66 -26.68 -44.18
C LYS A 39 9.90 -27.01 -42.69
N PRO A 40 9.36 -28.11 -42.14
CA PRO A 40 9.80 -28.67 -40.86
C PRO A 40 10.53 -30.01 -41.09
N PRO A 41 11.08 -30.68 -40.06
CA PRO A 41 11.66 -30.19 -38.80
C PRO A 41 13.11 -30.69 -38.62
N ALA A 42 13.90 -30.03 -37.77
CA ALA A 42 15.10 -30.64 -37.19
C ALA A 42 15.19 -30.23 -35.72
N ALA A 43 15.00 -31.22 -34.84
CA ALA A 43 15.37 -31.14 -33.45
C ALA A 43 16.88 -30.91 -33.34
N VAL A 44 17.32 -29.91 -32.57
CA VAL A 44 18.60 -29.96 -31.85
C VAL A 44 18.68 -28.86 -30.79
N SER A 45 19.02 -29.32 -29.59
CA SER A 45 19.92 -28.69 -28.62
C SER A 45 19.40 -27.54 -27.77
N ALA A 46 19.11 -27.94 -26.52
CA ALA A 46 19.25 -27.14 -25.33
C ALA A 46 20.56 -26.31 -25.36
N ALA A 47 20.41 -24.98 -25.30
CA ALA A 47 21.51 -24.07 -25.05
C ALA A 47 21.37 -23.50 -23.64
N SER A 48 22.38 -23.84 -22.84
CA SER A 48 22.69 -23.44 -21.47
C SER A 48 22.20 -22.05 -21.06
N LEU A 49 21.27 -22.02 -20.09
CA LEU A 49 21.17 -20.88 -19.18
C LEU A 49 22.43 -20.86 -18.33
N LYS A 50 23.26 -19.86 -18.56
CA LYS A 50 24.40 -19.50 -17.72
C LYS A 50 23.94 -19.45 -16.26
N SER A 51 24.67 -20.18 -15.43
CA SER A 51 24.61 -20.18 -13.98
C SER A 51 24.51 -18.75 -13.45
N GLY A 52 23.33 -18.37 -12.94
CA GLY A 52 23.17 -17.17 -12.13
C GLY A 52 23.97 -17.31 -10.81
N PRO A 53 24.34 -16.19 -10.16
CA PRO A 53 25.09 -16.24 -8.92
C PRO A 53 24.35 -17.06 -7.86
N LYS A 54 25.08 -17.97 -7.21
CA LYS A 54 24.68 -18.66 -5.98
C LYS A 54 24.74 -17.65 -4.82
N ASP A 55 23.66 -16.91 -4.63
CA ASP A 55 23.34 -16.30 -3.34
C ASP A 55 22.01 -16.87 -2.86
N PRO A 56 21.84 -17.23 -1.58
CA PRO A 56 20.57 -17.70 -1.03
C PRO A 56 19.63 -16.50 -0.82
N ALA A 57 19.30 -15.78 -1.89
CA ALA A 57 18.27 -14.76 -1.88
C ALA A 57 16.95 -15.43 -2.28
N ALA A 58 16.10 -15.69 -1.30
CA ALA A 58 14.68 -15.91 -1.57
C ALA A 58 14.20 -14.80 -2.51
N SER A 59 13.65 -15.19 -3.66
CA SER A 59 13.29 -14.30 -4.76
C SER A 59 12.57 -13.05 -4.25
N ILE A 60 13.26 -11.91 -4.30
CA ILE A 60 12.70 -10.61 -3.90
C ILE A 60 11.64 -10.26 -4.94
N THR A 61 10.39 -10.60 -4.65
CA THR A 61 9.25 -10.19 -5.47
C THR A 61 9.13 -8.68 -5.36
N ALA A 62 9.14 -7.96 -6.48
CA ALA A 62 8.89 -6.53 -6.50
C ALA A 62 7.45 -6.24 -6.93
N VAL A 63 6.83 -5.23 -6.33
CA VAL A 63 5.50 -4.74 -6.70
C VAL A 63 5.60 -3.24 -6.95
N ALA A 64 5.25 -2.80 -8.16
CA ALA A 64 5.40 -1.41 -8.60
C ALA A 64 6.80 -0.80 -8.31
N GLY A 65 7.85 -1.61 -8.48
CA GLY A 65 9.23 -1.19 -8.22
C GLY A 65 9.63 -1.16 -6.73
N VAL A 66 8.74 -1.53 -5.82
CA VAL A 66 9.04 -1.70 -4.39
C VAL A 66 9.42 -3.15 -4.12
N SER A 67 10.60 -3.36 -3.56
CA SER A 67 11.06 -4.68 -3.14
C SER A 67 10.33 -5.16 -1.89
N LEU A 68 9.84 -6.39 -1.88
CA LEU A 68 9.24 -7.01 -0.70
C LEU A 68 10.31 -7.74 0.10
N SER A 69 10.22 -7.66 1.43
CA SER A 69 11.10 -8.42 2.30
C SER A 69 10.92 -9.93 2.10
N PRO A 70 12.00 -10.74 2.15
CA PRO A 70 11.88 -12.19 2.19
C PRO A 70 10.96 -12.70 3.32
N THR A 71 10.93 -11.99 4.45
CA THR A 71 10.14 -12.36 5.63
C THR A 71 8.72 -11.78 5.61
N ALA A 72 8.33 -11.04 4.57
CA ALA A 72 6.97 -10.54 4.41
C ALA A 72 5.97 -11.70 4.30
N THR A 73 4.89 -11.63 5.09
CA THR A 73 3.85 -12.65 5.17
C THR A 73 3.02 -12.74 3.87
N SER A 74 2.31 -13.85 3.68
CA SER A 74 1.36 -14.00 2.55
C SER A 74 0.32 -12.88 2.52
N THR A 75 -0.19 -12.45 3.68
CA THR A 75 -1.10 -11.31 3.80
C THR A 75 -0.46 -10.01 3.31
N THR A 76 0.78 -9.72 3.71
CA THR A 76 1.50 -8.53 3.24
C THR A 76 1.68 -8.56 1.73
N ARG A 77 2.07 -9.72 1.18
CA ARG A 77 2.22 -9.92 -0.27
C ARG A 77 0.91 -9.74 -1.03
N ALA A 78 -0.21 -10.25 -0.48
CA ALA A 78 -1.54 -10.11 -1.07
C ALA A 78 -2.01 -8.65 -1.08
N ILE A 79 -1.81 -7.93 0.02
CA ILE A 79 -2.13 -6.49 0.10
C ILE A 79 -1.32 -5.73 -0.94
N ALA A 80 -0.01 -6.00 -1.03
CA ALA A 80 0.85 -5.36 -2.01
C ALA A 80 0.37 -5.63 -3.45
N ALA A 81 0.04 -6.88 -3.78
CA ALA A 81 -0.47 -7.24 -5.09
C ALA A 81 -1.83 -6.58 -5.41
N SER A 82 -2.70 -6.42 -4.41
CA SER A 82 -4.02 -5.79 -4.60
C SER A 82 -3.96 -4.27 -4.76
N ASP A 83 -2.99 -3.61 -4.14
CA ASP A 83 -2.82 -2.15 -4.21
C ASP A 83 -1.35 -1.75 -4.41
N PRO A 84 -0.80 -1.99 -5.62
CA PRO A 84 0.58 -1.68 -5.93
C PRO A 84 0.89 -0.18 -5.87
N GLN A 85 -0.10 0.68 -6.10
CA GLN A 85 0.07 2.13 -6.08
C GLN A 85 0.20 2.66 -4.66
N ALA A 86 -0.62 2.18 -3.70
CA ALA A 86 -0.47 2.56 -2.30
C ALA A 86 0.89 2.12 -1.73
N VAL A 87 1.37 0.93 -2.11
CA VAL A 87 2.71 0.46 -1.74
C VAL A 87 3.80 1.38 -2.31
N GLN A 88 3.74 1.70 -3.60
CA GLN A 88 4.72 2.61 -4.19
C GLN A 88 4.72 3.99 -3.55
N ALA A 89 3.53 4.57 -3.35
CA ALA A 89 3.38 5.89 -2.76
C ALA A 89 3.97 5.93 -1.33
N THR A 90 3.63 4.95 -0.50
CA THR A 90 4.12 4.90 0.89
C THR A 90 5.60 4.52 0.99
N ALA A 91 6.12 3.69 0.08
CA ALA A 91 7.56 3.41 0.00
C ALA A 91 8.38 4.67 -0.36
N ASN A 92 7.88 5.48 -1.31
CA ASN A 92 8.52 6.74 -1.68
C ASN A 92 8.61 7.71 -0.49
N LEU A 93 7.62 7.69 0.41
CA LEU A 93 7.65 8.48 1.64
C LEU A 93 8.74 8.01 2.60
N CYS A 94 9.05 6.71 2.67
CA CYS A 94 10.16 6.18 3.47
C CYS A 94 11.52 6.51 2.87
N GLY A 95 11.62 6.47 1.53
CA GLY A 95 12.84 6.68 0.77
C GLY A 95 13.45 5.38 0.24
N SER A 96 14.56 5.49 -0.47
CA SER A 96 15.22 4.36 -1.12
C SER A 96 15.88 3.39 -0.14
N GLY A 97 16.06 2.14 -0.58
CA GLY A 97 16.74 1.06 0.17
C GLY A 97 15.86 0.35 1.19
N TYR A 98 14.59 0.75 1.29
CA TYR A 98 13.59 0.14 2.14
C TYR A 98 12.83 -0.98 1.42
N TYR A 99 12.57 -2.07 2.14
CA TYR A 99 11.79 -3.21 1.68
C TYR A 99 10.45 -3.21 2.40
N LEU A 100 9.36 -3.55 1.70
CA LEU A 100 8.06 -3.74 2.34
C LEU A 100 8.15 -4.94 3.29
N GLN A 101 8.07 -4.67 4.60
CA GLN A 101 8.21 -5.65 5.66
C GLN A 101 6.84 -6.15 6.14
N TYR A 102 5.88 -5.23 6.27
CA TYR A 102 4.54 -5.53 6.75
C TYR A 102 3.51 -4.63 6.07
N ALA A 103 2.35 -5.20 5.75
CA ALA A 103 1.16 -4.46 5.39
C ALA A 103 -0.06 -5.11 6.04
N GLU A 104 -0.97 -4.29 6.56
CA GLU A 104 -2.25 -4.75 7.13
C GLU A 104 -3.35 -3.74 6.84
N GLN A 105 -4.48 -4.23 6.33
CA GLN A 105 -5.72 -3.45 6.23
C GLN A 105 -6.42 -3.49 7.59
N LEU A 106 -6.80 -2.31 8.09
CA LEU A 106 -7.32 -2.10 9.43
C LEU A 106 -8.72 -1.49 9.39
N PRO A 107 -9.58 -1.81 10.36
CA PRO A 107 -9.36 -2.84 11.40
C PRO A 107 -9.49 -4.27 10.88
N ASP A 108 -10.03 -4.46 9.69
CA ASP A 108 -10.35 -5.72 9.02
C ASP A 108 -10.71 -5.42 7.54
N GLU A 109 -11.57 -6.24 6.93
CA GLU A 109 -12.11 -6.05 5.57
C GLU A 109 -12.81 -4.71 5.34
N ARG A 110 -13.23 -4.00 6.40
CA ARG A 110 -13.76 -2.63 6.29
C ARG A 110 -12.74 -1.63 5.75
N ARG A 111 -11.44 -1.93 5.86
CA ARG A 111 -10.31 -1.15 5.32
C ARG A 111 -10.47 0.35 5.54
N TRP A 112 -10.58 0.76 6.80
CA TRP A 112 -10.61 2.17 7.21
C TRP A 112 -9.24 2.83 7.11
N GLY A 113 -8.18 2.03 7.28
CA GLY A 113 -6.82 2.46 7.02
C GLY A 113 -5.94 1.28 6.64
N THR A 114 -4.75 1.56 6.13
CA THR A 114 -3.76 0.52 5.81
C THR A 114 -2.44 0.90 6.46
N LEU A 115 -1.88 0.00 7.26
CA LEU A 115 -0.64 0.21 7.97
C LEU A 115 0.50 -0.46 7.20
N PHE A 116 1.49 0.32 6.80
CA PHE A 116 2.68 -0.15 6.10
C PHE A 116 3.89 0.03 7.00
N THR A 117 4.74 -1.00 7.06
CA THR A 117 6.09 -0.85 7.58
C THR A 117 7.10 -1.29 6.55
N TYR A 118 8.17 -0.51 6.49
CA TYR A 118 9.29 -0.71 5.62
C TYR A 118 10.55 -0.83 6.46
N GLN A 119 11.43 -1.73 6.07
CA GLN A 119 12.67 -1.97 6.79
C GLN A 119 13.84 -2.13 5.81
N ARG A 120 15.03 -1.67 6.20
CA ARG A 120 16.27 -2.03 5.51
C ARG A 120 16.71 -3.43 5.93
N ASN A 121 17.19 -4.24 4.98
CA ASN A 121 17.61 -5.63 5.26
C ASN A 121 19.03 -5.75 5.85
N GLU A 122 19.65 -4.64 6.23
CA GLU A 122 21.00 -4.60 6.79
C GLU A 122 21.02 -3.79 8.09
N ALA A 123 21.98 -4.10 8.96
CA ALA A 123 22.16 -3.37 10.20
C ALA A 123 22.77 -1.97 9.94
N PRO A 124 22.32 -0.92 10.64
CA PRO A 124 21.20 -0.95 11.58
C PRO A 124 19.87 -1.05 10.80
N PHE A 125 18.97 -1.92 11.27
CA PHE A 125 17.72 -2.28 10.59
C PHE A 125 16.70 -1.13 10.63
N ASN A 126 17.02 -0.04 9.95
CA ASN A 126 16.22 1.18 9.92
C ASN A 126 14.79 0.83 9.51
N SER A 127 13.82 1.24 10.32
CA SER A 127 12.40 1.00 10.06
C SER A 127 11.66 2.32 9.86
N CYS A 128 10.67 2.27 8.99
CA CYS A 128 9.80 3.37 8.65
C CYS A 128 8.35 2.86 8.63
N ALA A 129 7.42 3.61 9.21
CA ALA A 129 6.01 3.26 9.21
C ALA A 129 5.16 4.40 8.67
N ILE A 130 4.14 4.05 7.89
CA ILE A 130 3.10 4.95 7.38
C ILE A 130 1.73 4.32 7.68
N PHE A 131 0.79 5.14 8.14
CA PHE A 131 -0.59 4.74 8.36
C PHE A 131 -1.49 5.51 7.41
N ASP A 132 -1.97 4.84 6.38
CA ASP A 132 -2.81 5.38 5.32
C ASP A 132 -4.28 5.48 5.77
N ASN A 133 -4.96 6.55 5.35
CA ASN A 133 -6.37 6.82 5.63
C ASN A 133 -7.21 6.47 4.40
N ASN A 134 -7.97 5.38 4.50
CA ASN A 134 -8.79 4.90 3.39
C ASN A 134 -10.26 5.36 3.48
N LEU A 135 -10.60 6.27 4.40
CA LEU A 135 -11.97 6.78 4.58
C LEU A 135 -12.31 8.03 3.74
N GLY A 136 -11.34 8.58 3.00
CA GLY A 136 -11.54 9.77 2.15
C GLY A 136 -11.95 11.04 2.90
N THR A 137 -11.90 11.03 4.23
CA THR A 137 -12.30 12.13 5.10
C THR A 137 -11.28 12.26 6.23
N THR A 138 -11.01 13.50 6.64
CA THR A 138 -10.06 13.78 7.72
C THR A 138 -10.42 13.01 8.99
N LYS A 139 -9.41 12.36 9.58
CA LYS A 139 -9.50 11.66 10.87
C LYS A 139 -8.37 12.12 11.77
N TYR A 140 -8.61 12.01 13.07
CA TYR A 140 -7.50 12.11 14.00
C TYR A 140 -6.75 10.79 13.97
N MET A 141 -5.46 10.83 13.62
CA MET A 141 -4.61 9.66 13.55
C MET A 141 -3.38 9.88 14.42
N LYS A 142 -2.89 8.78 14.98
CA LYS A 142 -1.60 8.72 15.68
C LYS A 142 -0.87 7.48 15.23
N LEU A 143 0.36 7.68 14.77
CA LEU A 143 1.29 6.62 14.46
C LEU A 143 2.52 6.79 15.36
N LYS A 144 2.88 5.72 16.07
CA LYS A 144 4.07 5.67 16.92
C LYS A 144 4.90 4.44 16.56
N LEU A 145 6.20 4.63 16.42
CA LEU A 145 7.18 3.57 16.21
C LEU A 145 8.25 3.68 17.30
N CYS A 146 8.34 2.66 18.15
CA CYS A 146 9.29 2.58 19.26
C CYS A 146 10.33 1.52 18.97
N PRO A 147 11.64 1.82 19.04
CA PRO A 147 12.68 0.80 18.99
C PRO A 147 12.47 -0.26 20.08
N ASN A 148 12.97 -1.47 19.89
CA ASN A 148 13.03 -2.49 20.94
C ASN A 148 14.18 -2.23 21.94
N ASP A 149 14.35 -0.97 22.30
CA ASP A 149 15.40 -0.48 23.19
C ASP A 149 14.81 0.71 23.95
N LEU A 150 14.63 0.55 25.26
CA LEU A 150 14.03 1.55 26.14
C LEU A 150 14.88 2.82 26.28
N SER A 151 16.16 2.77 25.91
CA SER A 151 17.04 3.94 25.91
C SER A 151 16.85 4.85 24.68
N LYS A 152 16.20 4.33 23.62
CA LYS A 152 15.98 5.07 22.38
C LYS A 152 14.56 5.65 22.35
N PRO A 153 14.39 6.91 21.93
CA PRO A 153 13.06 7.53 21.88
C PRO A 153 12.20 6.90 20.78
N CYS A 154 10.89 6.86 21.02
CA CYS A 154 9.92 6.55 19.96
C CYS A 154 9.77 7.74 19.00
N SER A 155 9.55 7.44 17.73
CA SER A 155 9.09 8.42 16.74
C SER A 155 7.56 8.43 16.71
N VAL A 156 6.95 9.61 16.74
CA VAL A 156 5.50 9.80 16.79
C VAL A 156 5.09 10.83 15.76
N ASP A 157 4.01 10.55 15.05
CA ASP A 157 3.27 11.52 14.27
C ASP A 157 1.79 11.45 14.68
N GLU A 158 1.19 12.59 15.04
CA GLU A 158 -0.20 12.65 15.48
C GLU A 158 -0.87 13.97 15.09
N GLY A 159 -2.14 13.88 14.69
CA GLY A 159 -2.83 15.04 14.13
C GLY A 159 -4.09 14.66 13.36
N ASN A 160 -4.63 15.64 12.63
CA ASN A 160 -5.78 15.45 11.75
C ASN A 160 -5.27 15.25 10.32
N PHE A 161 -5.46 14.06 9.76
CA PHE A 161 -4.93 13.70 8.44
C PHE A 161 -6.05 13.25 7.51
N SER A 162 -6.04 13.80 6.29
CA SER A 162 -6.92 13.37 5.20
C SER A 162 -6.35 12.22 4.39
N GLN A 163 -5.02 12.05 4.39
CA GLN A 163 -4.32 11.07 3.55
C GLN A 163 -3.58 10.04 4.39
N TYR A 164 -2.61 10.42 5.21
CA TYR A 164 -1.84 9.47 6.01
C TYR A 164 -1.22 10.15 7.24
N ALA A 165 -0.85 9.35 8.24
CA ALA A 165 0.07 9.72 9.31
C ALA A 165 1.44 9.04 9.09
N GLY A 166 2.52 9.71 9.48
CA GLY A 166 3.90 9.34 9.21
C GLY A 166 4.50 10.12 8.03
N PRO A 167 5.68 9.73 7.53
CA PRO A 167 6.49 8.59 7.97
C PRO A 167 7.14 8.82 9.35
N VAL A 168 6.95 7.88 10.27
CA VAL A 168 7.75 7.80 11.52
C VAL A 168 8.92 6.85 11.30
N ARG A 169 10.10 7.17 11.84
CA ARG A 169 11.33 6.42 11.57
C ARG A 169 12.12 6.14 12.84
N VAL A 170 12.77 4.98 12.86
CA VAL A 170 13.75 4.62 13.87
C VAL A 170 14.97 3.98 13.23
N THR A 171 16.14 4.23 13.80
CA THR A 171 17.41 3.71 13.27
C THR A 171 17.57 2.21 13.53
N ASP A 172 17.00 1.73 14.64
CA ASP A 172 17.01 0.32 15.04
C ASP A 172 15.57 -0.17 15.17
N GLY A 173 15.10 -0.75 14.07
CA GLY A 173 13.71 -1.13 13.87
C GLY A 173 13.43 -2.61 14.07
N LEU A 174 14.44 -3.41 14.42
CA LEU A 174 14.26 -4.82 14.69
C LEU A 174 13.37 -4.98 15.92
N CYS A 175 12.27 -5.72 15.78
CA CYS A 175 11.23 -5.86 16.81
C CYS A 175 10.62 -4.54 17.30
N ALA A 176 10.71 -3.46 16.53
CA ALA A 176 10.17 -2.17 16.96
C ALA A 176 8.64 -2.27 17.14
N GLN A 177 8.12 -1.68 18.21
CA GLN A 177 6.69 -1.64 18.47
C GLN A 177 6.02 -0.53 17.66
N VAL A 178 5.02 -0.88 16.86
CA VAL A 178 4.16 0.04 16.13
C VAL A 178 2.84 0.20 16.88
N THR A 179 2.36 1.43 17.01
CA THR A 179 1.01 1.74 17.49
C THR A 179 0.33 2.64 16.47
N ALA A 180 -0.82 2.21 15.93
CA ALA A 180 -1.64 2.95 15.00
C ALA A 180 -3.04 3.17 15.59
N ILE A 181 -3.43 4.42 15.76
CA ILE A 181 -4.73 4.82 16.29
C ILE A 181 -5.43 5.72 15.27
N MET A 182 -6.71 5.46 15.01
CA MET A 182 -7.59 6.33 14.24
C MET A 182 -8.85 6.63 15.03
N LYS A 183 -9.29 7.89 15.00
CA LYS A 183 -10.49 8.39 15.68
C LYS A 183 -11.23 9.39 14.79
N ASN A 184 -12.52 9.57 15.07
CA ASN A 184 -13.31 10.63 14.42
C ASN A 184 -12.77 12.04 14.73
N SER A 185 -12.23 12.24 15.93
CA SER A 185 -11.61 13.50 16.36
C SER A 185 -10.60 13.25 17.49
N LYS A 186 -9.75 14.25 17.79
CA LYS A 186 -8.77 14.19 18.90
C LYS A 186 -9.42 13.87 20.26
N THR A 187 -10.61 14.42 20.51
CA THR A 187 -11.35 14.29 21.77
C THR A 187 -12.20 13.03 21.85
N SER A 188 -12.34 12.27 20.75
CA SER A 188 -13.09 11.02 20.76
C SER A 188 -12.46 10.00 21.72
N THR A 189 -13.29 9.42 22.59
CA THR A 189 -12.87 8.33 23.49
C THR A 189 -12.86 6.99 22.77
N THR A 190 -13.73 6.80 21.77
CA THR A 190 -13.78 5.60 20.94
C THR A 190 -12.78 5.71 19.78
N ALA A 191 -11.98 4.66 19.61
CA ALA A 191 -11.09 4.49 18.47
C ALA A 191 -11.79 3.69 17.36
N LEU A 192 -11.67 4.17 16.13
CA LEU A 192 -12.03 3.42 14.93
C LEU A 192 -11.02 2.31 14.67
N ILE A 193 -9.74 2.63 14.84
CA ILE A 193 -8.62 1.70 14.79
C ILE A 193 -7.80 1.91 16.05
N ASN A 194 -7.45 0.82 16.72
CA ASN A 194 -6.48 0.79 17.81
C ASN A 194 -5.64 -0.48 17.64
N ARG A 195 -4.54 -0.36 16.90
CA ARG A 195 -3.69 -1.49 16.53
C ARG A 195 -2.30 -1.32 17.15
N GLN A 196 -1.79 -2.38 17.76
CA GLN A 196 -0.42 -2.45 18.25
C GLN A 196 0.21 -3.80 17.89
N PHE A 197 1.43 -3.77 17.36
CA PHE A 197 2.21 -4.97 17.04
C PHE A 197 3.71 -4.66 17.02
N HIS A 198 4.54 -5.68 16.86
CA HIS A 198 5.99 -5.52 16.65
C HIS A 198 6.34 -5.77 15.19
N VAL A 199 7.23 -4.95 14.61
CA VAL A 199 7.74 -5.11 13.25
C VAL A 199 8.49 -6.45 13.16
N PRO A 200 8.01 -7.42 12.37
CA PRO A 200 8.70 -8.69 12.19
C PRO A 200 10.06 -8.50 11.52
N PRO A 201 11.01 -9.43 11.67
CA PRO A 201 10.92 -10.61 12.53
C PRO A 201 11.11 -10.25 14.02
N CYS A 202 10.32 -10.87 14.89
CA CYS A 202 10.51 -10.84 16.34
C CYS A 202 10.57 -12.28 16.84
N ASN A 203 11.60 -12.62 17.62
CA ASN A 203 11.75 -13.93 18.24
C ASN A 203 11.16 -13.93 19.64
#